data_AF-A0A5N5MLF0-F1
#
_entry.id   AF-A0A5N5MLF0-F1
#
_cell.length_a   1.000
_cell.length_b   1.000
_cell.length_c   1.000
_cell.angle_alpha   90.00
_cell.angle_beta   90.00
_cell.angle_gamma   90.00
#
_symmetry.space_group_name_H-M   'P 1'
#
loop_
_entity.id
_entity.type
_entity.pdbx_description
1 polymer ?
#
loop_
_entity_poly.entity_id
_entity_poly.type
_entity_poly.pdbx_seq_one_letter_code
_entity_poly.pdbx_strand_id
1 'polypeptide(L)'
;MWESCSLRLYALSQNPELQTHSMEVTKMFVNIAGFSVDVWLLAVGVITVCVLLLNTDLFLTKPQPTSLDTLANAELRTTAGDAEEKSFKALTLWKKTGAVIMAEASELSSLKPQLDEIGVPLYAVVKENISTEIHNFRPYFSGEIFLDEKQFFYSPRQRKMMTLGFTRISVWRNILRAWRKGYQGNTKGEGFILGGLYVIGPENQGILMEHQEKEFGDKADLRSVLQAVQKVQKAD
;
A
#
# COMPACT_ATOMS: atom_id res chain seq x y z
N MET A 1 36.58 9.48 53.64
CA MET A 1 35.49 9.70 52.66
C MET A 1 34.82 8.40 52.20
N TRP A 2 35.57 7.31 51.97
CA TRP A 2 35.02 6.00 51.59
C TRP A 2 34.23 5.27 52.69
N GLU A 3 34.66 5.34 53.96
CA GLU A 3 33.95 4.69 55.08
C GLU A 3 32.56 5.27 55.34
N SER A 4 32.34 6.55 55.03
CA SER A 4 31.03 7.20 55.23
C SER A 4 29.99 6.80 54.18
N CYS A 5 30.43 6.38 52.98
CA CYS A 5 29.56 5.85 51.94
C CYS A 5 29.16 4.39 52.22
N SER A 6 30.07 3.56 52.75
CA SER A 6 29.75 2.16 53.06
C SER A 6 28.74 2.04 54.20
N LEU A 7 28.86 2.87 55.24
CA LEU A 7 27.91 2.93 56.36
C LEU A 7 26.51 3.39 55.91
N ARG A 8 26.42 4.34 54.97
CA ARG A 8 25.13 4.78 54.40
C ARG A 8 24.47 3.70 53.54
N LEU A 9 25.25 2.97 52.75
CA LEU A 9 24.74 1.83 51.97
C LEU A 9 24.28 0.68 52.88
N TYR A 10 25.03 0.40 53.95
CA TYR A 10 24.64 -0.61 54.94
C TYR A 10 23.36 -0.23 55.69
N ALA A 11 23.20 1.04 56.07
CA ALA A 11 21.98 1.55 56.69
C ALA A 11 20.77 1.52 55.73
N LEU A 12 20.96 1.82 54.44
CA LEU A 12 19.92 1.71 53.42
C LEU A 12 19.50 0.25 53.16
N SER A 13 20.46 -0.69 53.21
CA SER A 13 20.19 -2.14 53.12
C SER A 13 19.36 -2.67 54.29
N GLN A 14 19.47 -2.05 55.46
CA GLN A 14 18.73 -2.42 56.69
C GLN A 14 17.38 -1.68 56.79
N ASN A 15 17.02 -0.84 55.82
CA ASN A 15 15.77 -0.10 55.85
C ASN A 15 14.58 -1.05 55.58
N PRO A 16 13.66 -1.25 56.54
CA PRO A 16 12.57 -2.19 56.41
C PRO A 16 11.58 -1.83 55.29
N GLU A 17 11.38 -0.55 54.94
CA GLU A 17 10.50 -0.16 53.82
C GLU A 17 11.09 -0.57 52.47
N LEU A 18 12.40 -0.41 52.28
CA LEU A 18 13.11 -0.84 51.06
C LEU A 18 13.16 -2.37 50.95
N GLN A 19 13.34 -3.07 52.07
CA GLN A 19 13.24 -4.54 52.14
C GLN A 19 11.83 -5.02 51.76
N THR A 20 10.78 -4.34 52.25
CA THR A 20 9.38 -4.67 51.97
C THR A 20 9.04 -4.44 50.50
N HIS A 21 9.46 -3.29 49.92
CA HIS A 21 9.30 -3.02 48.49
C HIS A 21 10.08 -4.02 47.62
N SER A 22 11.31 -4.38 48.01
CA SER A 22 12.09 -5.40 47.30
C SER A 22 11.39 -6.76 47.33
N MET A 23 10.81 -7.16 48.47
CA MET A 23 10.06 -8.40 48.59
C MET A 23 8.75 -8.39 47.79
N GLU A 24 8.01 -7.27 47.77
CA GLU A 24 6.80 -7.09 46.94
C GLU A 24 7.12 -7.22 45.45
N VAL A 25 8.17 -6.54 44.98
CA VAL A 25 8.63 -6.61 43.58
C VAL A 25 9.10 -8.04 43.24
N THR A 26 9.85 -8.68 44.14
CA THR A 26 10.31 -10.07 43.93
C THR A 26 9.14 -11.06 43.91
N LYS A 27 8.14 -10.89 44.78
CA LYS A 27 6.89 -11.68 44.74
C LYS A 27 6.12 -11.44 43.45
N MET A 28 6.10 -10.22 42.93
CA MET A 28 5.49 -9.90 41.64
C MET A 28 6.20 -10.63 40.48
N PHE A 29 7.53 -10.67 40.48
CA PHE A 29 8.32 -11.43 39.51
C PHE A 29 8.16 -12.95 39.65
N VAL A 30 8.12 -13.49 40.87
CA VAL A 30 7.87 -14.93 41.14
C VAL A 30 6.46 -15.34 40.74
N ASN A 31 5.46 -14.47 40.91
CA ASN A 31 4.08 -14.72 40.48
C ASN A 31 3.96 -14.73 38.94
N ILE A 32 4.72 -13.88 38.24
CA ILE A 32 4.83 -13.92 36.76
C ILE A 32 5.54 -15.20 36.28
N ALA A 33 6.54 -15.70 37.03
CA ALA A 33 7.22 -16.95 36.74
C ALA A 33 6.45 -18.21 37.21
N GLY A 34 5.36 -18.05 37.97
CA GLY A 34 4.57 -19.14 38.56
C GLY A 34 3.48 -19.71 37.66
N PHE A 35 3.28 -19.15 36.46
CA PHE A 35 2.37 -19.72 35.47
C PHE A 35 2.98 -20.96 34.84
N SER A 36 2.18 -22.05 34.72
CA SER A 36 2.62 -23.28 34.04
C SER A 36 3.15 -22.94 32.64
N VAL A 37 4.16 -23.69 32.19
CA VAL A 37 4.67 -23.64 30.80
C VAL A 37 3.52 -23.76 29.79
N ASP A 38 2.45 -24.48 30.15
CA ASP A 38 1.21 -24.61 29.36
C ASP A 38 0.49 -23.27 29.16
N VAL A 39 0.45 -22.41 30.18
CA VAL A 39 -0.19 -21.08 30.09
C VAL A 39 0.60 -20.18 29.16
N TRP A 40 1.93 -20.24 29.21
CA TRP A 40 2.80 -19.50 28.28
C TRP A 40 2.67 -20.02 26.85
N LEU A 41 2.62 -21.33 26.65
CA LEU A 41 2.37 -21.95 25.33
C LEU A 41 1.01 -21.54 24.77
N LEU A 42 -0.05 -21.55 25.58
CA LEU A 42 -1.38 -21.09 25.17
C LEU A 42 -1.39 -19.60 24.84
N ALA A 43 -0.74 -18.76 25.65
CA ALA A 43 -0.63 -17.33 25.39
C ALA A 43 0.11 -17.04 24.08
N VAL A 44 1.25 -17.69 23.84
CA VAL A 44 2.00 -17.57 22.58
C VAL A 44 1.19 -18.12 21.41
N GLY A 45 0.47 -19.24 21.59
CA GLY A 45 -0.40 -19.82 20.59
C GLY A 45 -1.53 -18.87 20.18
N VAL A 46 -2.23 -18.28 21.15
CA VAL A 46 -3.30 -17.29 20.91
C VAL A 46 -2.73 -16.05 20.21
N ILE A 47 -1.60 -15.51 20.68
CA ILE A 47 -0.95 -14.36 20.03
C ILE A 47 -0.58 -14.70 18.59
N THR A 48 0.00 -15.88 18.35
CA THR A 48 0.40 -16.31 17.00
C THR A 48 -0.82 -16.44 16.09
N VAL A 49 -1.92 -17.04 16.56
CA VAL A 49 -3.16 -17.13 15.80
C VAL A 49 -3.77 -15.74 15.56
N CYS A 50 -3.76 -14.84 16.55
CA CYS A 50 -4.21 -13.46 16.38
C CYS A 50 -3.37 -12.71 15.35
N VAL A 51 -2.05 -12.83 15.39
CA VAL A 51 -1.14 -12.24 14.39
C VAL A 51 -1.42 -12.83 13.01
N LEU A 52 -1.60 -14.14 12.90
CA LEU A 52 -1.96 -14.78 11.63
C LEU A 52 -3.30 -14.26 11.11
N LEU A 53 -4.35 -14.19 11.95
CA LEU A 53 -5.67 -13.68 11.57
C LEU A 53 -5.63 -12.21 11.15
N LEU A 54 -4.88 -11.37 11.85
CA LEU A 54 -4.69 -9.96 11.47
C LEU A 54 -3.93 -9.80 10.14
N ASN A 55 -3.07 -10.76 9.80
CA ASN A 55 -2.35 -10.80 8.52
C ASN A 55 -3.15 -11.46 7.39
N THR A 56 -4.31 -12.08 7.66
CA THR A 56 -5.15 -12.69 6.61
C THR A 56 -6.07 -11.67 5.93
N ASP A 57 -6.43 -11.96 4.68
CA ASP A 57 -7.35 -11.17 3.84
C ASP A 57 -8.83 -11.25 4.28
N LEU A 58 -9.12 -11.91 5.42
CA LEU A 58 -10.47 -12.15 5.92
C LEU A 58 -11.27 -10.88 6.19
N PHE A 59 -10.59 -9.78 6.56
CA PHE A 59 -11.22 -8.48 6.82
C PHE A 59 -11.10 -7.50 5.65
N LEU A 60 -10.50 -7.91 4.52
CA LEU A 60 -10.47 -7.06 3.35
C LEU A 60 -11.85 -7.03 2.70
N THR A 61 -12.33 -5.83 2.40
CA THR A 61 -13.45 -5.65 1.48
C THR A 61 -13.15 -6.40 0.19
N LYS A 62 -14.01 -7.36 -0.16
CA LYS A 62 -13.86 -8.16 -1.37
C LYS A 62 -13.76 -7.23 -2.59
N PRO A 63 -12.85 -7.50 -3.53
CA PRO A 63 -12.75 -6.73 -4.75
C PRO A 63 -14.07 -6.82 -5.52
N GLN A 64 -14.58 -5.69 -5.96
CA GLN A 64 -15.68 -5.62 -6.91
C GLN A 64 -15.05 -5.38 -8.29
N PRO A 65 -15.34 -6.23 -9.29
CA PRO A 65 -14.79 -6.04 -10.62
C PRO A 65 -15.31 -4.74 -11.22
N THR A 66 -14.43 -4.01 -11.90
CA THR A 66 -14.78 -2.73 -12.52
C THR A 66 -15.41 -3.00 -13.88
N SER A 67 -16.52 -2.32 -14.22
CA SER A 67 -17.10 -2.45 -15.56
C SER A 67 -16.35 -1.57 -16.56
N LEU A 68 -16.14 -2.09 -17.76
CA LEU A 68 -15.49 -1.33 -18.82
C LEU A 68 -16.26 -0.04 -19.12
N ASP A 69 -17.59 -0.08 -19.10
CA ASP A 69 -18.44 1.07 -19.37
C ASP A 69 -18.27 2.19 -18.35
N THR A 70 -18.03 1.88 -17.07
CA THR A 70 -17.77 2.92 -16.07
C THR A 70 -16.41 3.55 -16.29
N LEU A 71 -15.39 2.74 -16.62
CA LEU A 71 -14.07 3.27 -16.97
C LEU A 71 -14.12 4.11 -18.24
N ALA A 72 -14.81 3.65 -19.29
CA ALA A 72 -14.92 4.34 -20.57
C ALA A 72 -15.60 5.72 -20.45
N ASN A 73 -16.57 5.84 -19.54
CA ASN A 73 -17.27 7.10 -19.27
C ASN A 73 -16.60 7.96 -18.20
N ALA A 74 -15.49 7.51 -17.60
CA ALA A 74 -14.72 8.33 -16.68
C ALA A 74 -14.19 9.58 -17.39
N GLU A 75 -14.24 10.70 -16.69
CA GLU A 75 -13.81 12.00 -17.19
C GLU A 75 -12.42 12.31 -16.62
N LEU A 76 -11.43 12.36 -17.50
CA LEU A 76 -10.04 12.59 -17.15
C LEU A 76 -9.61 14.00 -17.54
N ARG A 77 -8.72 14.61 -16.76
CA ARG A 77 -8.07 15.88 -17.12
C ARG A 77 -6.58 15.69 -17.37
N THR A 78 -6.06 16.46 -18.32
CA THR A 78 -4.61 16.51 -18.57
C THR A 78 -3.89 17.29 -17.48
N THR A 79 -2.75 16.77 -17.01
CA THR A 79 -1.93 17.46 -15.99
C THR A 79 -0.85 18.37 -16.57
N ALA A 80 -0.77 18.51 -17.91
CA ALA A 80 0.22 19.34 -18.56
C ALA A 80 -0.12 20.82 -18.38
N GLY A 81 0.68 21.52 -17.58
CA GLY A 81 0.58 22.97 -17.41
C GLY A 81 0.66 23.69 -18.76
N ASP A 82 -0.19 24.71 -18.91
CA ASP A 82 -0.19 25.72 -19.98
C ASP A 82 -1.01 25.47 -21.25
N ALA A 83 -1.67 24.32 -21.39
CA ALA A 83 -2.74 24.15 -22.39
C ALA A 83 -4.04 23.83 -21.66
N GLU A 84 -5.06 24.68 -21.84
CA GLU A 84 -6.45 24.56 -21.34
C GLU A 84 -6.77 23.19 -20.73
N GLU A 85 -7.09 23.14 -19.42
CA GLU A 85 -7.57 21.92 -18.75
C GLU A 85 -8.78 21.35 -19.50
N LYS A 86 -8.52 20.46 -20.45
CA LYS A 86 -9.54 19.83 -21.27
C LYS A 86 -9.89 18.52 -20.62
N SER A 87 -11.13 18.44 -20.14
CA SER A 87 -11.70 17.17 -19.74
C SER A 87 -12.01 16.33 -20.98
N PHE A 88 -11.72 15.04 -20.91
CA PHE A 88 -12.02 14.10 -21.98
C PHE A 88 -12.43 12.74 -21.40
N LYS A 89 -13.13 11.94 -22.21
CA LYS A 89 -13.54 10.59 -21.80
C LYS A 89 -12.37 9.63 -21.84
N ALA A 90 -12.17 8.84 -20.78
CA ALA A 90 -11.07 7.89 -20.69
C ALA A 90 -11.05 6.87 -21.84
N LEU A 91 -12.22 6.54 -22.43
CA LEU A 91 -12.32 5.68 -23.62
C LEU A 91 -11.33 6.07 -24.73
N THR A 92 -11.00 7.35 -24.89
CA THR A 92 -10.06 7.80 -25.93
C THR A 92 -8.66 7.22 -25.76
N LEU A 93 -8.26 6.86 -24.53
CA LEU A 93 -6.93 6.35 -24.21
C LEU A 93 -6.69 4.96 -24.80
N TRP A 94 -7.69 4.08 -24.80
CA TRP A 94 -7.54 2.71 -25.30
C TRP A 94 -8.27 2.43 -26.60
N LYS A 95 -9.11 3.34 -27.11
CA LYS A 95 -9.98 3.08 -28.27
C LYS A 95 -9.30 2.39 -29.46
N LYS A 96 -8.07 2.80 -29.82
CA LYS A 96 -7.36 2.30 -31.02
C LYS A 96 -6.40 1.15 -30.73
N THR A 97 -5.58 1.29 -29.69
CA THR A 97 -4.42 0.42 -29.46
C THR A 97 -4.56 -0.47 -28.22
N GLY A 98 -5.62 -0.29 -27.43
CA GLY A 98 -5.60 -0.71 -26.04
C GLY A 98 -4.73 0.23 -25.19
N ALA A 99 -4.70 0.00 -23.89
CA ALA A 99 -3.82 0.73 -22.98
C ALA A 99 -3.54 -0.07 -21.69
N VAL A 100 -2.40 0.21 -21.08
CA VAL A 100 -2.13 -0.13 -19.68
C VAL A 100 -2.37 1.12 -18.85
N ILE A 101 -3.33 1.07 -17.94
CA ILE A 101 -3.70 2.20 -17.08
C ILE A 101 -3.44 1.83 -15.64
N MET A 102 -2.82 2.76 -14.91
CA MET A 102 -2.45 2.56 -13.52
C MET A 102 -2.92 3.71 -12.64
N ALA A 103 -3.60 3.37 -11.55
CA ALA A 103 -3.81 4.22 -10.40
C ALA A 103 -2.78 3.83 -9.32
N GLU A 104 -1.84 4.72 -9.01
CA GLU A 104 -0.93 4.63 -7.84
C GLU A 104 0.16 3.53 -7.76
N ALA A 105 0.81 3.11 -8.86
CA ALA A 105 2.09 2.39 -8.71
C ALA A 105 3.27 2.97 -9.52
N SER A 106 4.42 3.00 -8.87
CA SER A 106 5.63 3.68 -9.35
C SER A 106 6.59 2.76 -10.12
N GLU A 107 6.36 1.44 -10.15
CA GLU A 107 7.36 0.48 -10.66
C GLU A 107 7.13 0.01 -12.12
N LEU A 108 5.99 0.33 -12.73
CA LEU A 108 5.66 -0.12 -14.09
C LEU A 108 6.31 0.66 -15.22
N SER A 109 6.94 1.78 -14.90
CA SER A 109 7.75 2.55 -15.85
C SER A 109 8.84 1.71 -16.51
N SER A 110 9.32 0.69 -15.78
CA SER A 110 10.29 -0.29 -16.30
C SER A 110 9.75 -1.11 -17.48
N LEU A 111 8.43 -1.29 -17.60
CA LEU A 111 7.80 -2.00 -18.71
C LEU A 111 7.59 -1.13 -19.93
N LYS A 112 7.71 0.20 -19.81
CA LYS A 112 7.43 1.12 -20.92
C LYS A 112 8.12 0.74 -22.24
N PRO A 113 9.41 0.38 -22.28
CA PRO A 113 10.06 -0.01 -23.53
C PRO A 113 9.40 -1.23 -24.21
N GLN A 114 8.96 -2.21 -23.42
CA GLN A 114 8.30 -3.42 -23.93
C GLN A 114 6.88 -3.14 -24.40
N LEU A 115 6.17 -2.24 -23.71
CA LEU A 115 4.83 -1.80 -24.10
C LEU A 115 4.87 -0.98 -25.40
N ASP A 116 5.87 -0.10 -25.53
CA ASP A 116 6.10 0.71 -26.73
C ASP A 116 6.45 -0.19 -27.95
N GLU A 117 7.18 -1.30 -27.77
CA GLU A 117 7.46 -2.29 -28.82
C GLU A 117 6.19 -3.00 -29.32
N ILE A 118 5.30 -3.36 -28.40
CA ILE A 118 3.99 -3.98 -28.73
C ILE A 118 3.03 -2.92 -29.30
N GLY A 119 3.27 -1.63 -29.03
CA GLY A 119 2.44 -0.51 -29.47
C GLY A 119 1.22 -0.28 -28.58
N VAL A 120 1.32 -0.62 -27.29
CA VAL A 120 0.28 -0.36 -26.28
C VAL A 120 0.79 0.73 -25.33
N PRO A 121 0.13 1.89 -25.24
CA PRO A 121 0.58 2.98 -24.37
C PRO A 121 0.41 2.67 -22.88
N LEU A 122 1.28 3.30 -22.07
CA LEU A 122 1.24 3.25 -20.60
C LEU A 122 0.80 4.61 -20.04
N TYR A 123 -0.29 4.61 -19.27
CA TYR A 123 -0.88 5.78 -18.65
C TYR A 123 -0.95 5.64 -17.13
N ALA A 124 -0.75 6.74 -16.44
CA ALA A 124 -1.02 6.86 -15.01
C ALA A 124 -2.21 7.79 -14.77
N VAL A 125 -2.98 7.46 -13.74
CA VAL A 125 -4.11 8.22 -13.27
C VAL A 125 -3.87 8.58 -11.81
N VAL A 126 -4.00 9.87 -11.49
CA VAL A 126 -3.89 10.42 -10.14
C VAL A 126 -5.23 11.00 -9.71
N LYS A 127 -5.55 10.92 -8.42
CA LYS A 127 -6.82 11.41 -7.86
C LYS A 127 -6.85 12.92 -7.61
N GLU A 128 -5.69 13.51 -7.30
CA GLU A 128 -5.59 14.90 -6.88
C GLU A 128 -4.51 15.63 -7.68
N ASN A 129 -4.81 16.87 -8.06
CA ASN A 129 -3.83 17.77 -8.68
C ASN A 129 -3.10 18.56 -7.59
N ILE A 130 -2.49 17.85 -6.64
CA ILE A 130 -1.53 18.49 -5.76
C ILE A 130 -0.24 18.59 -6.57
N SER A 131 0.18 19.81 -6.88
CA SER A 131 1.40 20.09 -7.66
C SER A 131 2.64 19.36 -7.13
N THR A 132 2.72 19.10 -5.83
CA THR A 132 3.77 18.27 -5.22
C THR A 132 3.64 16.78 -5.54
N GLU A 133 2.43 16.21 -5.66
CA GLU A 133 2.25 14.79 -5.96
C GLU A 133 2.68 14.47 -7.40
N ILE A 134 2.23 15.25 -8.38
CA ILE A 134 2.61 15.04 -9.78
C ILE A 134 4.12 15.24 -9.95
N HIS A 135 4.69 16.29 -9.33
CA HIS A 135 6.12 16.54 -9.37
C HIS A 135 6.94 15.43 -8.68
N ASN A 136 6.46 14.88 -7.57
CA ASN A 136 7.13 13.77 -6.87
C ASN A 136 6.96 12.43 -7.59
N PHE A 137 5.87 12.24 -8.34
CA PHE A 137 5.59 11.02 -9.07
C PHE A 137 6.33 10.97 -10.41
N ARG A 138 6.51 12.12 -11.08
CA ARG A 138 7.12 12.22 -12.41
C ARG A 138 8.52 11.58 -12.52
N PRO A 139 9.45 11.72 -11.55
CA PRO A 139 10.76 11.06 -11.60
C PRO A 139 10.68 9.53 -11.64
N TYR A 140 9.59 8.95 -11.13
CA TYR A 140 9.39 7.50 -11.08
C TYR A 140 8.49 6.99 -12.21
N PHE A 141 7.83 7.88 -12.97
CA PHE A 141 6.87 7.52 -14.02
C PHE A 141 7.17 8.11 -15.39
N SER A 142 7.36 7.22 -16.37
CA SER A 142 7.77 7.58 -17.73
C SER A 142 6.62 7.70 -18.75
N GLY A 143 5.37 7.48 -18.35
CA GLY A 143 4.18 7.62 -19.21
C GLY A 143 3.48 8.98 -19.08
N GLU A 144 2.32 9.11 -19.73
CA GLU A 144 1.44 10.27 -19.55
C GLU A 144 0.60 10.12 -18.28
N ILE A 145 0.37 11.23 -17.59
CA ILE A 145 -0.35 11.28 -16.32
C ILE A 145 -1.65 12.07 -16.54
N PHE A 146 -2.75 11.53 -16.06
CA PHE A 146 -4.06 12.15 -16.09
C PHE A 146 -4.64 12.24 -14.69
N LEU A 147 -5.53 13.20 -14.50
CA LEU A 147 -6.27 13.39 -13.26
C LEU A 147 -7.66 12.76 -13.37
N ASP A 148 -8.00 11.89 -12.42
CA ASP A 148 -9.34 11.30 -12.23
C ASP A 148 -9.91 11.76 -10.89
N GLU A 149 -10.53 12.95 -10.90
CA GLU A 149 -11.13 13.54 -9.71
C GLU A 149 -12.26 12.68 -9.12
N LYS A 150 -12.96 11.92 -9.99
CA LYS A 150 -14.08 11.04 -9.61
C LYS A 150 -13.61 9.66 -9.18
N GLN A 151 -12.32 9.36 -9.34
CA GLN A 151 -11.65 8.15 -8.88
C GLN A 151 -12.27 6.83 -9.41
N PHE A 152 -12.78 6.83 -10.64
CA PHE A 152 -13.30 5.63 -11.30
C PHE A 152 -12.24 4.52 -11.45
N PHE A 153 -10.97 4.89 -11.60
CA PHE A 153 -9.87 3.93 -11.69
C PHE A 153 -9.45 3.36 -10.32
N TYR A 154 -9.93 3.91 -9.20
CA TYR A 154 -9.62 3.48 -7.83
C TYR A 154 -10.66 2.51 -7.24
N SER A 155 -11.25 1.68 -8.11
CA SER A 155 -12.34 0.72 -7.85
C SER A 155 -13.73 1.37 -7.63
N PRO A 156 -14.83 0.70 -8.06
CA PRO A 156 -16.20 1.17 -7.80
C PRO A 156 -16.52 1.34 -6.31
N ARG A 157 -15.87 0.52 -5.47
CA ARG A 157 -15.88 0.63 -4.02
C ARG A 157 -14.47 0.95 -3.58
N GLN A 158 -14.20 2.23 -3.31
CA GLN A 158 -12.91 2.69 -2.80
C GLN A 158 -12.48 1.84 -1.61
N ARG A 159 -11.32 1.19 -1.74
CA ARG A 159 -10.72 0.43 -0.66
C ARG A 159 -9.72 1.32 0.03
N LYS A 160 -10.09 1.77 1.22
CA LYS A 160 -9.20 2.49 2.12
C LYS A 160 -8.53 1.48 3.02
N MET A 161 -7.21 1.51 3.07
CA MET A 161 -6.48 0.79 4.09
C MET A 161 -6.80 1.43 5.44
N MET A 162 -7.65 0.75 6.21
CA MET A 162 -7.98 1.16 7.57
C MET A 162 -6.75 1.00 8.47
N THR A 163 -6.74 1.63 9.64
CA THR A 163 -5.60 1.59 10.58
C THR A 163 -5.13 0.17 10.93
N LEU A 164 -6.03 -0.81 10.92
CA LEU A 164 -5.73 -2.24 11.07
C LEU A 164 -4.78 -2.79 9.98
N GLY A 165 -4.76 -2.21 8.79
CA GLY A 165 -3.83 -2.57 7.71
C GLY A 165 -2.37 -2.42 8.12
N PHE A 166 -2.05 -1.46 9.00
CA PHE A 166 -0.69 -1.31 9.56
C PHE A 166 -0.32 -2.41 10.57
N THR A 167 -1.24 -3.29 10.98
CA THR A 167 -0.84 -4.48 11.76
C THR A 167 -0.23 -5.55 10.86
N ARG A 168 -0.37 -5.43 9.53
CA ARG A 168 0.15 -6.39 8.57
C ARG A 168 1.65 -6.25 8.42
N ILE A 169 2.37 -7.37 8.61
CA ILE A 169 3.83 -7.42 8.48
C ILE A 169 4.27 -7.05 7.05
N SER A 170 3.47 -7.42 6.05
CA SER A 170 3.77 -7.15 4.64
C SER A 170 3.81 -5.65 4.34
N VAL A 171 2.90 -4.86 4.91
CA VAL A 171 2.89 -3.39 4.82
C VAL A 171 4.18 -2.78 5.37
N TRP A 172 4.65 -3.21 6.56
CA TRP A 172 5.92 -2.73 7.12
C TRP A 172 7.12 -3.10 6.25
N ARG A 173 7.13 -4.30 5.67
CA ARG A 173 8.19 -4.72 4.74
C ARG A 173 8.19 -3.88 3.46
N ASN A 174 7.01 -3.52 2.97
CA ASN A 174 6.84 -2.66 1.79
C ASN A 174 7.27 -1.21 2.10
N ILE A 175 6.88 -0.66 3.25
CA ILE A 175 7.34 0.65 3.73
C ILE A 175 8.86 0.69 3.84
N LEU A 176 9.48 -0.30 4.49
CA LEU A 176 10.94 -0.38 4.62
C LEU A 176 11.63 -0.45 3.25
N ARG A 177 11.04 -1.19 2.29
CA ARG A 177 11.54 -1.29 0.92
C ARG A 177 11.42 0.06 0.19
N ALA A 178 10.29 0.74 0.32
CA ALA A 178 10.06 2.05 -0.29
C ALA A 178 11.02 3.10 0.28
N TRP A 179 11.24 3.08 1.60
CA TRP A 179 12.20 3.96 2.26
C TRP A 179 13.63 3.75 1.76
N ARG A 180 14.08 2.50 1.57
CA ARG A 180 15.38 2.19 0.96
C ARG A 180 15.52 2.69 -0.48
N LYS A 181 14.41 2.84 -1.20
CA LYS A 181 14.37 3.38 -2.56
C LYS A 181 14.22 4.91 -2.59
N GLY A 182 14.21 5.57 -1.44
CA GLY A 182 14.07 7.03 -1.35
C GLY A 182 12.63 7.54 -1.54
N TYR A 183 11.64 6.65 -1.50
CA TYR A 183 10.23 7.05 -1.64
C TYR A 183 9.74 7.66 -0.32
N GLN A 184 9.45 8.96 -0.33
CA GLN A 184 8.76 9.62 0.77
C GLN A 184 7.24 9.51 0.51
N GLY A 185 6.57 8.68 1.30
CA GLY A 185 5.11 8.57 1.26
C GLY A 185 4.47 9.93 1.55
N ASN A 186 3.43 10.29 0.81
CA ASN A 186 2.69 11.52 1.04
C ASN A 186 1.80 11.40 2.29
N THR A 187 1.84 12.42 3.15
CA THR A 187 0.98 12.53 4.35
C THR A 187 -0.13 13.57 4.20
N LYS A 188 -0.17 14.33 3.09
CA LYS A 188 -1.08 15.46 2.89
C LYS A 188 -2.32 15.16 2.03
N GLY A 189 -2.35 14.05 1.29
CA GLY A 189 -3.52 13.62 0.50
C GLY A 189 -4.40 12.61 1.24
N GLU A 190 -5.44 12.12 0.57
CA GLU A 190 -6.24 10.95 1.00
C GLU A 190 -5.40 9.66 0.87
N GLY A 191 -4.32 9.57 1.67
CA GLY A 191 -3.23 8.59 1.59
C GLY A 191 -3.57 7.18 2.06
N PHE A 192 -4.86 6.84 2.08
CA PHE A 192 -5.36 5.52 2.48
C PHE A 192 -5.95 4.74 1.30
N ILE A 193 -6.16 5.37 0.15
CA ILE A 193 -6.80 4.73 -1.01
C ILE A 193 -5.80 3.80 -1.69
N LEU A 194 -6.25 2.59 -1.98
CA LEU A 194 -5.47 1.58 -2.69
C LEU A 194 -5.62 1.76 -4.21
N GLY A 195 -4.51 1.57 -4.91
CA GLY A 195 -4.42 1.71 -6.34
C GLY A 195 -4.98 0.52 -7.12
N GLY A 196 -4.81 0.58 -8.44
CA GLY A 196 -5.20 -0.47 -9.35
C GLY A 196 -4.46 -0.39 -10.69
N LEU A 197 -4.40 -1.51 -11.38
CA LEU A 197 -3.88 -1.65 -12.72
C LEU A 197 -4.92 -2.33 -13.62
N TYR A 198 -5.07 -1.77 -14.81
CA TYR A 198 -5.94 -2.28 -15.85
C TYR A 198 -5.13 -2.45 -17.14
N VAL A 199 -5.23 -3.63 -17.74
CA VAL A 199 -4.85 -3.85 -19.15
C VAL A 199 -6.15 -3.92 -19.92
N ILE A 200 -6.38 -2.94 -20.77
CA ILE A 200 -7.63 -2.77 -21.52
C ILE A 200 -7.31 -2.93 -23.00
N GLY A 201 -8.03 -3.82 -23.69
CA GLY A 201 -7.93 -3.95 -25.14
C GLY A 201 -8.68 -2.82 -25.87
N PRO A 202 -8.42 -2.59 -27.16
CA PRO A 202 -9.11 -1.57 -27.91
C PRO A 202 -10.60 -1.81 -28.05
N GLU A 203 -11.29 -0.71 -28.36
CA GLU A 203 -12.74 -0.67 -28.50
C GLU A 203 -13.48 -1.37 -27.33
N ASN A 204 -14.17 -2.47 -27.64
CA ASN A 204 -14.96 -3.26 -26.70
C ASN A 204 -14.32 -4.63 -26.41
N GLN A 205 -13.01 -4.81 -26.66
CA GLN A 205 -12.31 -6.07 -26.34
C GLN A 205 -12.37 -6.38 -24.83
N GLY A 206 -12.50 -5.34 -24.00
CA GLY A 206 -12.70 -5.48 -22.56
C GLY A 206 -11.42 -5.37 -21.74
N ILE A 207 -11.57 -5.62 -20.44
CA ILE A 207 -10.47 -5.62 -19.48
C ILE A 207 -9.81 -7.01 -19.52
N LEU A 208 -8.61 -7.07 -20.07
CA LEU A 208 -7.83 -8.31 -20.22
C LEU A 208 -7.13 -8.71 -18.93
N MET A 209 -6.84 -7.73 -18.07
CA MET A 209 -6.30 -7.94 -16.73
C MET A 209 -6.70 -6.77 -15.84
N GLU A 210 -7.13 -7.11 -14.63
CA GLU A 210 -7.37 -6.18 -13.54
C GLU A 210 -6.56 -6.65 -12.34
N HIS A 211 -5.75 -5.76 -11.77
CA HIS A 211 -5.09 -5.97 -10.51
C HIS A 211 -5.43 -4.81 -9.59
N GLN A 212 -6.18 -5.09 -8.53
CA GLN A 212 -6.48 -4.09 -7.51
C GLN A 212 -5.57 -4.33 -6.31
N GLU A 213 -4.85 -3.31 -5.88
CA GLU A 213 -3.94 -3.42 -4.74
C GLU A 213 -4.72 -3.82 -3.48
N LYS A 214 -4.20 -4.80 -2.74
CA LYS A 214 -4.79 -5.22 -1.45
C LYS A 214 -4.26 -4.40 -0.28
N GLU A 215 -3.03 -3.90 -0.42
CA GLU A 215 -2.30 -3.16 0.59
C GLU A 215 -1.23 -2.29 -0.05
N PHE A 216 -0.71 -1.32 0.69
CA PHE A 216 0.30 -0.43 0.16
C PHE A 216 1.54 -1.19 -0.33
N GLY A 217 1.88 -0.98 -1.59
CA GLY A 217 3.00 -1.63 -2.25
C GLY A 217 2.75 -3.09 -2.63
N ASP A 218 1.50 -3.58 -2.54
CA ASP A 218 1.05 -4.74 -3.30
C ASP A 218 1.18 -4.43 -4.79
N LYS A 219 1.79 -5.32 -5.56
CA LYS A 219 2.21 -5.03 -6.93
C LYS A 219 1.60 -6.03 -7.89
N ALA A 220 1.17 -5.52 -9.03
CA ALA A 220 0.84 -6.35 -10.16
C ALA A 220 2.08 -7.15 -10.59
N ASP A 221 1.89 -8.45 -10.84
CA ASP A 221 2.94 -9.27 -11.41
C ASP A 221 3.24 -8.81 -12.85
N LEU A 222 4.46 -8.35 -13.07
CA LEU A 222 4.92 -7.83 -14.37
C LEU A 222 4.74 -8.86 -15.49
N ARG A 223 4.94 -10.15 -15.20
CA ARG A 223 4.78 -11.21 -16.22
C ARG A 223 3.33 -11.35 -16.63
N SER A 224 2.42 -11.34 -15.67
CA SER A 224 0.97 -11.36 -15.92
C SER A 224 0.54 -10.14 -16.74
N VAL A 225 1.07 -8.95 -16.45
CA VAL A 225 0.81 -7.73 -17.23
C VAL A 225 1.27 -7.92 -18.68
N LEU A 226 2.50 -8.38 -18.90
CA LEU A 226 3.04 -8.61 -20.25
C LEU A 226 2.24 -9.66 -21.02
N GLN A 227 1.83 -10.75 -20.37
CA GLN A 227 0.99 -11.77 -20.99
C GLN A 227 -0.39 -11.22 -21.37
N ALA A 228 -0.97 -10.34 -20.55
CA ALA A 228 -2.24 -9.68 -20.87
C ALA A 228 -2.08 -8.71 -22.04
N VAL A 229 -0.98 -7.95 -22.07
CA VAL A 229 -0.67 -7.02 -23.16
C VAL A 229 -0.46 -7.76 -24.48
N GLN A 230 0.19 -8.93 -24.46
CA GLN A 230 0.34 -9.77 -25.66
C GLN A 230 -0.99 -10.30 -26.23
N LYS A 231 -2.07 -10.33 -25.42
CA LYS A 231 -3.41 -10.72 -25.87
C LYS A 231 -4.21 -9.56 -26.46
N VAL A 232 -3.70 -8.33 -26.37
CA VAL A 232 -4.33 -7.15 -26.98
C VAL A 232 -4.34 -7.34 -28.49
N GLN A 233 -5.54 -7.36 -29.07
CA GLN A 233 -5.71 -7.41 -30.52
C GLN A 233 -5.95 -5.97 -30.96
N LYS A 234 -5.06 -5.42 -31.77
CA LYS A 234 -5.19 -4.03 -32.24
C LYS A 234 -6.48 -3.90 -33.07
N ALA A 235 -7.18 -2.78 -32.92
CA ALA A 235 -8.26 -2.45 -33.82
C ALA A 235 -7.68 -2.01 -35.17
N ASP A 236 -8.27 -2.49 -36.26
CA ASP A 236 -7.88 -2.16 -37.65
C ASP A 236 -8.19 -0.69 -38.02
#